data_AF-A0A9W6H008-F1
#
_entry.id   AF-A0A9W6H008-F1
#
_cell.length_a   1.000
_cell.length_b   1.000
_cell.length_c   1.000
_cell.angle_alpha   90.00
_cell.angle_beta   90.00
_cell.angle_gamma   90.00
#
_symmetry.space_group_name_H-M   'P 1'
#
loop_
_entity.id
_entity.type
_entity.pdbx_description
1 polymer ?
#
loop_
_entity_poly.entity_id
_entity_poly.type
_entity_poly.pdbx_seq_one_letter_code
_entity_poly.pdbx_strand_id
1 'polypeptide(L)'
;MRPGLRPTLSPSQQLLLLRASKTFSGSGEVRRERLVWTCEIAPTAMSRSYRLQIEYSRGGAPRVYVVAPNLVELAGGQPLPHVYGADEEQRLCVYHPRLRQWSANLALVATVLPWAVLWLFYFEDWLRTGVWNGGGEHPDGQKDDYDEAPE
;
A
#
# COMPACT_ATOMS: atom_id res chain seq x y z
N MET A 1 29.56 -21.24 0.98
CA MET A 1 29.01 -20.23 1.91
C MET A 1 27.55 -19.98 1.55
N ARG A 2 26.60 -20.28 2.44
CA ARG A 2 25.19 -19.91 2.21
C ARG A 2 25.07 -18.42 2.53
N PRO A 3 24.54 -17.57 1.64
CA PRO A 3 24.32 -16.16 1.97
C PRO A 3 23.47 -16.09 3.24
N GLY A 4 23.96 -15.38 4.25
CA GLY A 4 23.29 -15.28 5.54
C GLY A 4 21.89 -14.72 5.36
N LEU A 5 20.87 -15.57 5.54
CA LEU A 5 19.47 -15.15 5.55
C LEU A 5 19.32 -14.10 6.64
N ARG A 6 19.02 -12.85 6.25
CA ARG A 6 18.69 -11.81 7.22
C ARG A 6 17.47 -12.29 8.04
N PRO A 7 17.52 -12.21 9.38
CA PRO A 7 16.43 -12.68 10.21
C PRO A 7 15.14 -11.92 9.89
N THR A 8 14.01 -12.62 9.95
CA THR A 8 12.68 -12.02 9.78
C THR A 8 12.37 -11.10 10.95
N LEU A 9 11.73 -9.97 10.67
CA LEU A 9 11.27 -9.03 11.69
C LEU A 9 9.93 -9.51 12.24
N SER A 10 9.85 -9.67 13.56
CA SER A 10 8.59 -9.97 14.24
C SER A 10 7.61 -8.79 14.15
N PRO A 11 6.29 -9.01 14.34
CA PRO A 11 5.32 -7.92 14.45
C PRO A 11 5.72 -6.85 15.46
N SER A 12 6.29 -7.24 16.61
CA SER A 12 6.77 -6.29 17.63
C SER A 12 8.00 -5.49 17.18
N GLN A 13 8.93 -6.12 16.44
CA GLN A 13 10.06 -5.41 15.83
C GLN A 13 9.60 -4.44 14.75
N GLN A 14 8.63 -4.84 13.92
CA GLN A 14 8.00 -3.97 12.94
C GLN A 14 7.34 -2.76 13.63
N LEU A 15 6.60 -2.97 14.72
CA LEU A 15 5.98 -1.89 15.50
C LEU A 15 7.02 -0.92 16.07
N LEU A 16 8.15 -1.44 16.59
CA LEU A 16 9.22 -0.60 17.11
C LEU A 16 9.80 0.31 16.01
N LEU A 17 10.04 -0.24 14.82
CA LEU A 17 10.56 0.51 13.67
C LEU A 17 9.55 1.55 13.16
N LEU A 18 8.26 1.22 13.15
CA LEU A 18 7.19 2.16 12.80
C LEU A 18 7.14 3.33 13.79
N ARG A 19 7.20 3.06 15.10
CA ARG A 19 7.21 4.11 16.14
C ARG A 19 8.44 5.01 16.09
N ALA A 20 9.57 4.50 15.62
CA ALA A 20 10.78 5.29 15.45
C ALA A 20 10.75 6.21 14.20
N SER A 21 9.78 6.00 13.31
CA SER A 21 9.64 6.78 12.08
C SER A 21 9.14 8.19 12.38
N LYS A 22 9.83 9.19 11.81
CA LYS A 22 9.33 10.57 11.79
C LYS A 22 8.44 10.84 10.58
N THR A 23 8.75 10.20 9.45
CA THR A 23 8.03 10.36 8.18
C THR A 23 6.64 9.74 8.23
N PHE A 24 6.53 8.54 8.81
CA PHE A 24 5.28 7.79 8.90
C PHE A 24 4.80 7.75 10.34
N SER A 25 4.66 8.94 10.93
CA SER A 25 4.20 9.09 12.31
C SER A 25 2.75 8.58 12.42
N GLY A 26 2.48 7.83 13.48
CA GLY A 26 1.20 7.15 13.63
C GLY A 26 1.10 6.41 14.96
N SER A 27 0.11 5.55 15.07
CA SER A 27 -0.12 4.74 16.26
C SER A 27 -0.47 3.31 15.90
N GLY A 28 -0.20 2.39 16.81
CA GLY A 28 -0.50 0.98 16.58
C GLY A 28 -0.09 0.09 17.72
N GLU A 29 -0.54 -1.15 17.63
CA GLU A 29 -0.37 -2.17 18.64
C GLU A 29 -0.10 -3.54 18.00
N VAL A 30 0.48 -4.43 18.80
CA VAL A 30 0.60 -5.85 18.48
C VAL A 30 -0.23 -6.63 19.47
N ARG A 31 -1.16 -7.45 18.99
CA ARG A 31 -1.91 -8.43 19.79
C ARG A 31 -1.87 -9.78 19.12
N ARG A 32 -1.51 -10.84 19.86
CA ARG A 32 -1.46 -12.23 19.36
C ARG A 32 -0.72 -12.35 18.00
N GLU A 33 0.46 -11.75 17.88
CA GLU A 33 1.28 -11.74 16.64
C GLU A 33 0.64 -11.05 15.43
N ARG A 34 -0.41 -10.24 15.65
CA ARG A 34 -1.00 -9.34 14.67
C ARG A 34 -0.68 -7.90 15.04
N LEU A 35 0.00 -7.22 14.12
CA LEU A 35 0.24 -5.78 14.13
C LEU A 35 -0.90 -5.08 13.39
N VAL A 36 -1.44 -4.03 14.01
CA VAL A 36 -2.26 -3.02 13.35
C VAL A 36 -1.60 -1.67 13.57
N TRP A 37 -1.38 -0.93 12.48
CA TRP A 37 -0.79 0.41 12.49
C TRP A 37 -1.64 1.37 11.69
N THR A 38 -1.86 2.57 12.21
CA THR A 38 -2.62 3.63 11.57
C THR A 38 -1.78 4.90 11.49
N CYS A 39 -1.75 5.53 10.33
CA CYS A 39 -1.04 6.80 10.11
C CYS A 39 -1.74 7.69 9.08
N GLU A 40 -1.48 8.98 9.15
CA GLU A 40 -1.88 9.96 8.15
C GLU A 40 -0.77 10.13 7.11
N ILE A 41 -1.13 10.17 5.84
CA ILE A 41 -0.20 10.31 4.72
C ILE A 41 -0.77 11.29 3.71
N ALA A 42 0.04 12.28 3.32
CA ALA A 42 -0.18 13.06 2.12
C ALA A 42 0.96 12.74 1.12
N PRO A 43 0.68 12.20 -0.08
CA PRO A 43 1.73 11.80 -1.01
C PRO A 43 2.65 12.94 -1.45
N THR A 44 2.08 14.14 -1.59
CA THR A 44 2.79 15.39 -1.82
C THR A 44 2.23 16.48 -0.91
N ALA A 45 2.91 17.62 -0.82
CA ALA A 45 2.43 18.77 -0.05
C ALA A 45 1.10 19.36 -0.56
N MET A 46 0.71 19.06 -1.81
CA MET A 46 -0.54 19.52 -2.42
C MET A 46 -1.62 18.43 -2.48
N SER A 47 -1.27 17.19 -2.15
CA SER A 47 -2.21 16.06 -2.18
C SER A 47 -3.16 16.10 -0.99
N ARG A 48 -4.25 15.35 -1.07
CA ARG A 48 -5.14 15.12 0.07
C ARG A 48 -4.41 14.33 1.16
N SER A 49 -4.87 14.45 2.40
CA SER A 49 -4.44 13.57 3.50
C SER A 49 -5.30 12.30 3.50
N TYR A 50 -4.63 11.17 3.62
CA TYR A 50 -5.22 9.84 3.69
C TYR A 50 -4.85 9.18 5.02
N ARG A 51 -5.86 8.68 5.73
CA ARG A 51 -5.67 7.83 6.88
C ARG A 51 -5.52 6.38 6.43
N LEU A 52 -4.31 5.85 6.54
CA LEU A 52 -4.03 4.45 6.21
C LEU A 52 -4.12 3.57 7.45
N GLN A 53 -4.56 2.32 7.24
CA GLN A 53 -4.40 1.22 8.18
C GLN A 53 -3.59 0.10 7.54
N ILE A 54 -2.54 -0.33 8.23
CA ILE A 54 -1.71 -1.48 7.86
C ILE A 54 -1.97 -2.60 8.85
N GLU A 55 -2.32 -3.76 8.32
CA GLU A 55 -2.43 -5.00 9.09
C GLU A 55 -1.33 -5.97 8.67
N TYR A 56 -0.63 -6.53 9.65
CA TYR A 56 0.44 -7.48 9.40
C TYR A 56 0.44 -8.59 10.44
N SER A 57 0.56 -9.84 10.00
CA SER A 57 0.70 -11.01 10.88
C SER A 57 1.97 -11.77 10.52
N ARG A 58 2.59 -12.40 11.52
CA ARG A 58 3.81 -13.20 11.31
C ARG A 58 3.62 -14.23 10.18
N GLY A 59 4.57 -14.27 9.24
CA GLY A 59 4.54 -15.19 8.10
C GLY A 59 3.54 -14.82 7.00
N GLY A 60 2.72 -13.78 7.22
CA GLY A 60 1.76 -13.27 6.24
C GLY A 60 2.31 -12.14 5.38
N ALA A 61 1.44 -11.69 4.48
CA ALA A 61 1.64 -10.52 3.66
C ALA A 61 0.92 -9.31 4.30
N PRO A 62 1.51 -8.12 4.32
CA PRO A 62 0.87 -6.93 4.86
C PRO A 62 -0.33 -6.55 4.00
N ARG A 63 -1.38 -6.06 4.65
CA ARG A 63 -2.57 -5.51 4.00
C ARG A 63 -2.65 -4.03 4.32
N VAL A 64 -2.88 -3.22 3.29
CA VAL A 64 -2.93 -1.77 3.41
C VAL A 64 -4.31 -1.31 2.96
N TYR A 65 -4.94 -0.47 3.76
CA TYR A 65 -6.28 0.04 3.56
C TYR A 65 -6.27 1.55 3.68
N VAL A 66 -7.04 2.25 2.84
CA VAL A 66 -7.41 3.64 3.08
C VAL A 66 -8.68 3.64 3.92
N VAL A 67 -8.61 4.21 5.13
CA VAL A 67 -9.75 4.31 6.05
C VAL A 67 -10.50 5.64 5.86
N ALA A 68 -9.78 6.68 5.42
CA ALA A 68 -10.39 7.94 5.01
C ALA A 68 -9.45 8.71 4.07
N PRO A 69 -9.98 9.55 3.17
CA PRO A 69 -11.38 9.58 2.73
C PRO A 69 -11.79 8.27 2.03
N ASN A 70 -13.10 8.07 1.80
CA ASN A 70 -13.60 6.92 1.06
C ASN A 70 -13.16 7.04 -0.42
N LEU A 71 -12.32 6.10 -0.88
CA LEU A 71 -11.79 6.15 -2.24
C LEU A 71 -12.86 5.98 -3.32
N VAL A 72 -13.88 5.14 -3.10
CA VAL A 72 -14.96 4.90 -4.08
C VAL A 72 -15.79 6.17 -4.27
N GLU A 73 -16.05 6.91 -3.19
CA GLU A 73 -16.72 8.20 -3.26
C GLU A 73 -15.86 9.24 -4.00
N LEU A 74 -14.54 9.26 -3.75
CA LEU A 74 -13.62 10.14 -4.47
C LEU A 74 -13.56 9.81 -5.97
N ALA A 75 -13.63 8.53 -6.32
CA ALA A 75 -13.69 8.04 -7.69
C ALA A 75 -15.02 8.32 -8.40
N GLY A 76 -15.99 8.95 -7.73
CA GLY A 76 -17.30 9.22 -8.32
C GLY A 76 -18.07 7.95 -8.69
N GLY A 77 -17.81 6.84 -7.98
CA GLY A 77 -18.41 5.53 -8.27
C GLY A 77 -17.74 4.75 -9.41
N GLN A 78 -16.63 5.23 -9.97
CA GLN A 78 -15.81 4.44 -10.89
C GLN A 78 -15.05 3.34 -10.12
N PRO A 79 -14.81 2.17 -10.73
CA PRO A 79 -14.00 1.11 -10.13
C PRO A 79 -12.59 1.62 -9.79
N LEU A 80 -12.05 1.21 -8.64
CA LEU A 80 -10.75 1.68 -8.21
C LEU A 80 -9.64 0.94 -8.97
N PRO A 81 -8.65 1.65 -9.53
CA PRO A 81 -7.52 0.98 -10.15
C PRO A 81 -6.68 0.24 -9.11
N HIS A 82 -6.20 -0.95 -9.41
CA HIS A 82 -5.20 -1.66 -8.58
C HIS A 82 -5.57 -1.79 -7.09
N VAL A 83 -6.78 -2.26 -6.79
CA VAL A 83 -7.17 -2.77 -5.47
C VAL A 83 -7.33 -4.29 -5.50
N TYR A 84 -6.96 -4.96 -4.42
CA TYR A 84 -7.21 -6.39 -4.25
C TYR A 84 -8.66 -6.63 -3.82
N GLY A 85 -9.36 -7.52 -4.53
CA GLY A 85 -10.74 -7.90 -4.20
C GLY A 85 -11.75 -6.95 -4.84
N ALA A 86 -12.94 -6.85 -4.23
CA ALA A 86 -13.95 -5.87 -4.64
C ALA A 86 -13.60 -4.47 -4.10
N ASP A 87 -14.07 -3.42 -4.78
CA ASP A 87 -13.82 -2.02 -4.42
C ASP A 87 -14.17 -1.67 -2.96
N GLU A 88 -15.13 -2.40 -2.36
CA GLU A 88 -15.54 -2.24 -0.96
C GLU A 88 -14.44 -2.60 0.06
N GLU A 89 -13.51 -3.50 -0.28
CA GLU A 89 -12.41 -3.88 0.62
C GLU A 89 -11.29 -2.84 0.64
N GLN A 90 -11.20 -1.95 -0.37
CA GLN A 90 -10.20 -0.87 -0.52
C GLN A 90 -8.76 -1.29 -0.18
N ARG A 91 -8.43 -2.57 -0.43
CA ARG A 91 -7.12 -3.13 -0.10
C ARG A 91 -6.14 -2.79 -1.21
N LEU A 92 -5.22 -1.88 -0.94
CA LEU A 92 -4.30 -1.38 -1.97
C LEU A 92 -3.37 -2.47 -2.52
N CYS A 93 -3.21 -2.52 -3.84
CA CYS A 93 -2.21 -3.35 -4.50
C CYS A 93 -0.84 -2.66 -4.52
N VAL A 94 -0.18 -2.64 -3.36
CA VAL A 94 1.12 -1.94 -3.17
C VAL A 94 2.36 -2.77 -3.49
N TYR A 95 2.19 -4.05 -3.84
CA TYR A 95 3.28 -4.91 -4.33
C TYR A 95 2.70 -6.06 -5.14
N HIS A 96 3.48 -6.63 -6.06
CA HIS A 96 3.03 -7.82 -6.79
C HIS A 96 3.38 -9.11 -6.02
N PRO A 97 2.41 -9.94 -5.59
CA PRO A 97 2.66 -11.09 -4.73
C PRO A 97 3.50 -12.16 -5.44
N ARG A 98 3.36 -12.29 -6.77
CA ARG A 98 4.11 -13.26 -7.57
C ARG A 98 5.57 -12.85 -7.81
N LEU A 99 5.89 -11.56 -7.73
CA LEU A 99 7.25 -11.06 -7.91
C LEU A 99 8.09 -11.12 -6.61
N ARG A 100 7.55 -11.65 -5.51
CA ARG A 100 8.25 -11.78 -4.20
C ARG A 100 8.93 -10.49 -3.73
N GLN A 101 8.36 -9.33 -4.09
CA GLN A 101 8.91 -8.02 -3.72
C GLN A 101 8.87 -7.80 -2.20
N TRP A 102 7.88 -8.39 -1.52
CA TRP A 102 7.79 -8.39 -0.07
C TRP A 102 8.44 -9.63 0.56
N SER A 103 9.15 -9.41 1.67
CA SER A 103 9.63 -10.45 2.57
C SER A 103 9.62 -9.92 4.01
N ALA A 104 9.36 -10.80 4.98
CA ALA A 104 9.24 -10.44 6.40
C ALA A 104 10.53 -9.89 7.03
N ASN A 105 11.68 -9.95 6.35
CA ASN A 105 12.93 -9.32 6.77
C ASN A 105 13.02 -7.83 6.38
N LEU A 106 12.08 -7.33 5.58
CA LEU A 106 11.97 -5.92 5.20
C LEU A 106 11.08 -5.19 6.21
N ALA A 107 11.46 -3.97 6.56
CA ALA A 107 10.68 -3.15 7.47
C ALA A 107 9.48 -2.54 6.71
N LEU A 108 8.27 -2.62 7.28
CA LEU A 108 7.05 -2.06 6.69
C LEU A 108 7.22 -0.56 6.39
N VAL A 109 7.85 0.16 7.32
CA VAL A 109 8.17 1.59 7.22
C VAL A 109 9.09 1.95 6.06
N ALA A 110 9.95 1.03 5.63
CA ALA A 110 10.94 1.27 4.58
C ALA A 110 10.51 0.69 3.22
N THR A 111 9.35 0.03 3.15
CA THR A 111 8.90 -0.68 1.94
C THR A 111 7.42 -0.45 1.67
N VAL A 112 6.54 -1.11 2.42
CA VAL A 112 5.08 -1.08 2.23
C VAL A 112 4.50 0.31 2.33
N LEU A 113 4.95 1.12 3.30
CA LEU A 113 4.49 2.49 3.46
C LEU A 113 4.91 3.39 2.28
N PRO A 114 6.19 3.40 1.85
CA PRO A 114 6.60 4.05 0.61
C PRO A 114 5.81 3.60 -0.64
N TRP A 115 5.50 2.31 -0.76
CA TRP A 115 4.67 1.84 -1.89
C TRP A 115 3.21 2.32 -1.80
N ALA A 116 2.65 2.40 -0.60
CA ALA A 116 1.32 2.99 -0.40
C ALA A 116 1.29 4.48 -0.76
N VAL A 117 2.35 5.23 -0.42
CA VAL A 117 2.52 6.63 -0.85
C VAL A 117 2.51 6.73 -2.37
N LEU A 118 3.25 5.85 -3.05
CA LEU A 118 3.34 5.87 -4.51
C LEU A 118 1.99 5.53 -5.16
N TRP A 119 1.28 4.52 -4.64
CA TRP A 119 -0.07 4.19 -5.10
C TRP A 119 -1.01 5.40 -4.96
N LEU A 120 -1.00 6.08 -3.80
CA LEU A 120 -1.83 7.26 -3.56
C LEU A 120 -1.45 8.44 -4.46
N PHE A 121 -0.17 8.59 -4.79
CA PHE A 121 0.29 9.60 -5.76
C PHE A 121 -0.33 9.36 -7.14
N TYR A 122 -0.31 8.12 -7.63
CA TYR A 122 -0.92 7.79 -8.92
C TYR A 122 -2.44 7.81 -8.88
N PHE A 123 -3.05 7.50 -7.74
CA PHE A 123 -4.48 7.67 -7.54
C PHE A 123 -4.91 9.13 -7.67
N GLU A 124 -4.16 10.08 -7.08
CA GLU A 124 -4.41 11.52 -7.24
C GLU A 124 -4.31 11.98 -8.70
N ASP A 125 -3.34 11.46 -9.45
CA ASP A 125 -3.22 11.75 -10.88
C ASP A 125 -4.37 11.13 -11.68
N TRP A 126 -4.72 9.87 -11.40
CA TRP A 126 -5.83 9.17 -12.03
C TRP A 126 -7.18 9.87 -11.80
N LEU A 127 -7.44 10.38 -10.58
CA LEU A 127 -8.65 11.19 -10.31
C LEU A 127 -8.76 12.42 -11.21
N ARG A 128 -7.63 12.94 -11.71
CA ARG A 128 -7.58 14.12 -12.58
C ARG A 128 -7.61 13.76 -14.07
N THR A 129 -6.95 12.68 -14.46
CA THR A 129 -6.73 12.33 -15.87
C THR A 129 -7.65 11.23 -16.37
N GLY A 130 -8.18 10.40 -15.47
CA GLY A 130 -8.86 9.14 -15.79
C GLY A 130 -7.93 8.02 -16.24
N VAL A 131 -6.60 8.24 -16.27
CA VAL A 131 -5.60 7.29 -16.78
C VAL A 131 -4.70 6.83 -15.64
N TRP A 132 -4.57 5.51 -15.46
CA TRP A 132 -3.74 4.95 -14.40
C TRP A 132 -2.28 4.87 -14.82
N ASN A 133 -1.43 5.69 -14.20
CA ASN A 133 0.01 5.75 -14.48
C ASN A 133 0.87 4.97 -13.48
N GLY A 134 0.25 4.23 -12.55
CA GLY A 134 0.96 3.53 -11.48
C GLY A 134 1.59 2.21 -11.89
N GLY A 135 1.30 1.73 -13.10
CA GLY A 135 1.72 0.44 -13.62
C GLY A 135 1.30 -0.72 -12.72
N GLY A 136 2.01 -1.84 -12.83
CA GLY A 136 1.70 -3.09 -12.14
C GLY A 136 0.78 -3.99 -12.98
N GLU A 137 0.69 -5.27 -12.63
CA GLU A 137 -0.31 -6.16 -13.21
C GLU A 137 -1.65 -5.96 -12.46
N HIS A 138 -2.72 -5.65 -13.18
CA HIS A 138 -4.05 -5.57 -12.56
C HIS A 138 -4.44 -6.93 -11.98
N PRO A 139 -5.06 -6.97 -10.78
CA PRO A 139 -5.43 -8.23 -10.14
C PRO A 139 -6.37 -9.12 -10.97
N ASP A 140 -7.15 -8.53 -11.88
CA ASP A 140 -8.05 -9.21 -12.81
C ASP A 140 -7.37 -9.64 -14.13
N GLY A 141 -6.10 -9.28 -14.33
CA GLY A 141 -5.34 -9.60 -15.54
C GLY A 141 -5.68 -8.73 -16.76
N GLN A 142 -6.46 -7.66 -16.61
CA GLN A 142 -6.60 -6.69 -17.69
C GLN A 142 -5.27 -5.96 -17.92
N LYS A 143 -4.88 -5.83 -19.18
CA LYS A 143 -3.81 -4.92 -19.57
C LYS A 143 -4.41 -3.53 -19.71
N ASP A 144 -3.64 -2.53 -19.32
CA ASP A 144 -3.92 -1.13 -19.59
C ASP A 144 -4.16 -0.95 -21.11
N ASP A 145 -5.37 -0.58 -21.52
CA ASP A 145 -5.80 -0.46 -22.92
C ASP A 145 -5.28 0.85 -23.58
N TYR A 146 -4.16 1.38 -23.08
CA TYR A 146 -3.64 2.71 -23.41
C TYR A 146 -2.42 2.70 -24.35
N ASP A 147 -2.03 1.53 -24.88
CA ASP A 147 -0.96 1.43 -25.89
C ASP A 147 -1.37 1.96 -27.28
N GLU A 148 -2.60 2.45 -27.45
CA GLU A 148 -3.09 3.05 -28.70
C GLU A 148 -3.41 4.54 -28.50
N ALA A 149 -2.36 5.36 -28.39
CA ALA A 149 -2.50 6.79 -28.64
C ALA A 149 -2.70 7.00 -30.16
N PRO A 150 -3.73 7.74 -30.62
CA PRO A 150 -3.84 8.08 -32.03
C PRO A 150 -2.68 9.02 -32.43
N GLU A 151 -2.01 8.68 -33.53
CA GLU A 151 -1.00 9.52 -34.21
C GLU A 151 -1.56 10.90 -34.63
#